data_AF-A0A527RTM6-F1
#
_entry.id   AF-A0A527RTM6-F1
#
_cell.length_a   1.000
_cell.length_b   1.000
_cell.length_c   1.000
_cell.angle_alpha   90.00
_cell.angle_beta   90.00
_cell.angle_gamma   90.00
#
_symmetry.space_group_name_H-M   'P 1'
#
loop_
_entity.id
_entity.type
_entity.pdbx_description
1 polymer ?
#
loop_
_entity_poly.entity_id
_entity_poly.type
_entity_poly.pdbx_seq_one_letter_code
_entity_poly.pdbx_strand_id
1 'polypeptide(L)' 'MTYREVQEMLRRAGIVISKRGSTHRINFFGGQEDTAYYTESLRDALDTGLKMALPLQVRAQRR' A
#
# COMPACT_ATOMS: atom_id res chain seq x y z
N MET A 1 -4.60 -15.94 -0.66
CA MET A 1 -4.24 -14.54 -1.00
C MET A 1 -3.00 -14.55 -1.87
N THR A 2 -3.11 -14.01 -3.07
CA THR A 2 -2.02 -13.88 -4.04
C THR A 2 -1.49 -12.45 -4.06
N TYR A 3 -0.27 -12.27 -4.55
CA TYR A 3 0.30 -10.93 -4.76
C TYR A 3 -0.60 -10.05 -5.64
N ARG A 4 -1.22 -10.64 -6.68
CA ARG A 4 -2.11 -9.93 -7.60
C ARG A 4 -3.36 -9.39 -6.90
N GLU A 5 -4.00 -10.21 -6.08
CA GLU A 5 -5.18 -9.79 -5.29
C GLU A 5 -4.82 -8.61 -4.37
N VAL A 6 -3.71 -8.70 -3.63
CA VAL A 6 -3.22 -7.62 -2.76
C VAL A 6 -2.93 -6.35 -3.56
N GLN A 7 -2.26 -6.49 -4.72
CA GLN A 7 -1.94 -5.36 -5.58
C GLN A 7 -3.19 -4.66 -6.09
N GLU A 8 -4.21 -5.39 -6.53
CA GLU A 8 -5.47 -4.81 -7.00
C GLU A 8 -6.21 -4.09 -5.86
N MET A 9 -6.26 -4.67 -4.65
CA MET A 9 -6.88 -4.05 -3.47
C MET A 9 -6.17 -2.76 -3.06
N LEU A 10 -4.83 -2.78 -2.96
CA LEU A 10 -4.04 -1.61 -2.59
C LEU A 10 -4.16 -0.48 -3.62
N ARG A 11 -4.13 -0.82 -4.92
CA ARG A 11 -4.28 0.18 -5.99
C ARG A 11 -5.62 0.91 -5.93
N ARG A 12 -6.72 0.21 -5.63
CA ARG A 12 -8.04 0.83 -5.42
C ARG A 12 -8.05 1.80 -4.24
N ALA A 13 -7.18 1.57 -3.26
CA ALA A 13 -7.00 2.44 -2.10
C ALA A 13 -5.96 3.56 -2.30
N GLY A 14 -5.36 3.69 -3.50
CA GLY A 14 -4.34 4.70 -3.78
C GLY A 14 -2.93 4.33 -3.31
N ILE A 15 -2.71 3.06 -2.97
CA ILE A 15 -1.43 2.52 -2.53
C ILE A 15 -0.84 1.64 -3.63
N VAL A 16 0.46 1.81 -3.87
CA VAL A 16 1.24 0.97 -4.79
C VAL A 16 2.01 -0.07 -3.99
N ILE A 17 2.13 -1.27 -4.55
CA ILE A 17 3.00 -2.35 -4.03
C ILE A 17 3.99 -2.77 -5.11
N SER A 18 5.25 -2.93 -4.72
CA SER A 18 6.33 -3.54 -5.50
C SER A 18 7.02 -4.63 -4.69
N LYS A 19 7.75 -5.53 -5.36
CA LYS A 19 8.48 -6.64 -4.73
C LYS A 19 9.93 -6.65 -5.19
N ARG A 20 10.85 -6.84 -4.25
CA ARG A 20 12.27 -7.08 -4.51
C ARG A 20 12.73 -8.26 -3.65
N GLY A 21 13.03 -9.40 -4.28
CA GLY A 21 13.34 -10.63 -3.55
C GLY A 21 12.14 -11.10 -2.72
N SER A 22 12.32 -11.33 -1.42
CA SER A 22 11.26 -11.67 -0.46
C SER A 22 10.48 -10.44 0.04
N THR A 23 11.03 -9.24 -0.14
CA THR A 23 10.49 -8.02 0.48
C THR A 23 9.46 -7.35 -0.42
N HIS A 24 8.33 -6.99 0.17
CA HIS A 24 7.28 -6.16 -0.39
C HIS A 24 7.48 -4.72 0.09
N ARG A 25 7.34 -3.78 -0.82
CA ARG A 25 7.34 -2.34 -0.55
C ARG A 25 5.96 -1.81 -0.88
N ILE A 26 5.33 -1.14 0.07
CA ILE A 26 4.08 -0.40 -0.16
C ILE A 26 4.30 1.10 0.04
N ASN A 27 3.60 1.92 -0.73
CA ASN A 27 3.67 3.37 -0.61
C ASN A 27 2.45 4.04 -1.24
N PHE A 28 2.26 5.33 -1.00
CA PHE A 28 1.39 6.20 -1.78
C PHE A 28 1.84 6.28 -3.24
N PHE A 29 0.91 6.57 -4.15
CA PHE A 29 1.27 6.95 -5.51
C PHE A 29 2.16 8.21 -5.50
N GLY A 30 3.37 8.10 -6.04
CA GLY A 30 4.38 9.17 -6.00
C GLY A 30 5.08 9.37 -4.65
N GLY A 31 4.85 8.48 -3.67
CA GLY A 31 5.48 8.53 -2.36
C GLY A 31 6.99 8.34 -2.40
N GLN A 32 7.70 9.08 -1.55
CA GLN A 32 9.14 9.00 -1.37
C GLN A 32 9.52 7.86 -0.42
N GLU A 33 10.81 7.56 -0.32
CA GLU A 33 11.31 6.42 0.43
C GLU A 33 11.02 6.47 1.94
N ASP A 34 10.98 7.67 2.52
CA ASP A 34 10.62 7.95 3.90
C ASP A 34 9.16 7.57 4.27
N THR A 35 8.28 7.54 3.27
CA THR A 35 6.86 7.14 3.41
C THR A 35 6.61 5.68 3.04
N ALA A 36 7.64 4.95 2.62
CA ALA A 36 7.53 3.55 2.25
C ALA A 36 7.46 2.64 3.47
N TYR A 37 6.68 1.56 3.36
CA TYR A 37 6.66 0.48 4.32
C TYR A 37 7.16 -0.82 3.68
N TYR A 38 8.00 -1.55 4.40
CA TYR A 38 8.66 -2.76 3.94
C TYR A 38 8.28 -3.95 4.81
N THR A 39 7.92 -5.06 4.18
CA THR A 39 7.55 -6.28 4.88
C THR A 39 7.72 -7.51 3.98
N GLU A 40 8.03 -8.65 4.57
CA GLU A 40 8.08 -9.92 3.83
C GLU A 40 6.70 -10.61 3.75
N SER A 41 5.73 -10.12 4.53
CA SER A 41 4.38 -10.69 4.58
C SER A 41 3.41 -9.94 3.67
N LEU A 42 2.79 -10.66 2.73
CA LEU A 42 1.72 -10.10 1.90
C LEU A 42 0.52 -9.62 2.72
N ARG A 43 0.23 -10.27 3.87
CA ARG A 43 -0.91 -9.89 4.72
C ARG A 43 -0.66 -8.56 5.39
N ASP A 44 0.55 -8.41 5.91
CA ASP A 44 0.97 -7.18 6.57
C ASP A 44 1.08 -6.01 5.58
N ALA A 45 1.54 -6.28 4.35
CA ALA A 45 1.52 -5.29 3.28
C ALA A 45 0.10 -4.79 2.95
N LEU A 46 -0.88 -5.70 2.95
CA LEU A 46 -2.28 -5.36 2.73
C LEU A 46 -2.84 -4.53 3.91
N ASP A 47 -2.71 -5.05 5.13
CA ASP A 47 -3.29 -4.43 6.33
C ASP A 47 -2.70 -3.03 6.58
N THR A 48 -1.38 -2.89 6.43
CA THR A 48 -0.70 -1.60 6.59
C THR A 48 -1.03 -0.65 5.44
N GLY A 49 -1.09 -1.13 4.19
CA GLY A 49 -1.45 -0.29 3.05
C GLY A 49 -2.87 0.27 3.16
N LEU A 50 -3.84 -0.52 3.61
CA LEU A 50 -5.20 -0.03 3.85
C LEU A 50 -5.24 1.04 4.96
N LYS A 51 -4.41 0.90 6.01
CA LYS A 51 -4.27 1.94 7.04
C LYS A 51 -3.64 3.22 6.50
N MET A 52 -2.64 3.11 5.61
CA MET A 52 -2.04 4.26 4.94
C MET A 52 -3.06 5.01 4.07
N ALA A 53 -4.00 4.30 3.46
CA ALA A 53 -5.05 4.91 2.62
C ALA A 53 -6.11 5.69 3.40
N LEU A 54 -6.34 5.38 4.69
CA LEU A 54 -7.34 6.08 5.53
C LEU A 54 -7.13 7.61 5.55
N PRO A 55 -5.91 8.14 5.79
CA PRO A 55 -5.60 9.56 5.65
C PRO A 55 -6.00 10.20 4.30
N LEU A 56 -5.90 9.47 3.19
CA LEU A 56 -6.24 9.97 1.85
C LEU A 56 -7.76 10.09 1.65
N GLN A 57 -8.54 9.13 2.16
CA GLN A 57 -10.00 9.14 2.02
C GLN A 57 -10.65 10.27 2.81
N VAL A 58 -10.14 10.56 4.02
CA VAL A 58 -10.62 11.69 4.84
C VAL A 58 -10.34 13.03 4.15
N ARG A 59 -9.25 13.15 3.38
CA ARG A 59 -8.93 14.36 2.61
C ARG A 59 -9.75 14.51 1.34
N ALA A 60 -10.08 13.40 0.66
CA ALA A 60 -10.89 13.42 -0.56
C ALA A 60 -12.37 13.75 -0.28
N GLN A 61 -12.92 13.34 0.87
CA GLN A 61 -14.31 13.59 1.25
C GLN A 61 -14.58 15.01 1.80
N ARG A 62 -13.52 15.82 2.01
CA ARG A 62 -13.63 17.20 2.49
C ARG A 62 -13.54 18.25 1.37
N ARG A 63 -13.58 17.81 0.10
CA ARG A 63 -13.64 18.65 -1.10
C ARG A 63 -14.99 18.47 -1.76
#